data_AF-A0A6V7KRU0-F1
#
_entry.id   AF-A0A6V7KRU0-F1
#
_cell.length_a   1.000
_cell.length_b   1.000
_cell.length_c   1.000
_cell.angle_alpha   90.00
_cell.angle_beta   90.00
_cell.angle_gamma   90.00
#
_symmetry.space_group_name_H-M   'P 1'
#
loop_
_entity.id
_entity.type
_entity.pdbx_description
1 polymer ?
#
loop_
_entity_poly.entity_id
_entity_poly.type
_entity_poly.pdbx_seq_one_letter_code
_entity_poly.pdbx_strand_id
1 'polypeptide(L)'
;MLIVRILRLLNYGRDAEDGHLQNSLWSKDTAGLFNVPRGGAKATNEEAIIVFNHGMEERARMIVGERVVELMGHIHCDVFNQDKFLLNGVDMHLRFVRAKDSFCLIDATPKNFKVKLVDACLLVWRAKLNPAVLLGHAKSLSKTAAKYPLTRVEVKSFVLHRGTTGETIDNAILSQLPKRVILGFVDNAAFNGNKDKNPFDFQNWGINFLSLYVDGAQVRGRPLMPNFDSDCHLDAESYNTLFSGTGIHFADHGMDISRAEYRDGYCLFAFDLTPDLSANCATHWNLVKCNVTTTMKSSSLPIDGCIDSRVFCFKIVPGLLLFD
;
A
#
# COMPACT_ATOMS: atom_id res chain seq x y z
N MET A 1 8.36 -2.75 -0.62
CA MET A 1 7.56 -3.94 -0.21
C MET A 1 6.19 -3.53 0.33
N LEU A 2 6.10 -2.68 1.36
CA LEU A 2 4.82 -2.20 1.92
C LEU A 2 3.89 -1.53 0.89
N ILE A 3 4.42 -0.58 0.11
CA ILE A 3 3.69 0.08 -1.00
C ILE A 3 3.07 -0.96 -1.94
N VAL A 4 3.86 -1.94 -2.36
CA VAL A 4 3.45 -2.95 -3.33
C VAL A 4 2.30 -3.81 -2.79
N ARG A 5 2.36 -4.22 -1.51
CA ARG A 5 1.29 -5.01 -0.89
C ARG A 5 -0.02 -4.21 -0.85
N ILE A 6 0.03 -2.95 -0.45
CA ILE A 6 -1.16 -2.08 -0.37
C ILE A 6 -1.71 -1.78 -1.75
N LEU A 7 -0.86 -1.49 -2.74
CA LEU A 7 -1.33 -1.28 -4.11
C LEU A 7 -1.98 -2.54 -4.68
N ARG A 8 -1.48 -3.73 -4.37
CA ARG A 8 -2.12 -4.98 -4.80
C ARG A 8 -3.47 -5.17 -4.12
N LEU A 9 -3.52 -4.95 -2.82
CA LEU A 9 -4.74 -5.05 -2.02
C LEU A 9 -5.84 -4.08 -2.49
N LEU A 10 -5.48 -2.84 -2.85
CA LEU A 10 -6.46 -1.79 -3.16
C LEU A 10 -6.85 -1.68 -4.63
N ASN A 11 -6.07 -2.25 -5.56
CA ASN A 11 -6.30 -2.07 -7.01
C ASN A 11 -6.68 -3.36 -7.76
N TYR A 12 -6.70 -4.52 -7.08
CA TYR A 12 -7.04 -5.79 -7.72
C TYR A 12 -8.19 -6.47 -6.99
N GLY A 13 -9.07 -7.11 -7.76
CA GLY A 13 -10.11 -8.00 -7.25
C GLY A 13 -9.63 -9.45 -7.19
N ARG A 14 -10.49 -10.33 -6.66
CA ARG A 14 -10.19 -11.76 -6.47
C ARG A 14 -9.66 -12.46 -7.72
N ASP A 15 -10.26 -12.21 -8.88
CA ASP A 15 -9.85 -12.87 -10.13
C ASP A 15 -8.37 -12.64 -10.49
N ALA A 16 -7.86 -11.44 -10.19
CA ALA A 16 -6.45 -11.13 -10.40
C ALA A 16 -5.56 -11.71 -9.29
N GLU A 17 -6.05 -11.70 -8.04
CA GLU A 17 -5.37 -12.30 -6.88
C GLU A 17 -5.18 -13.81 -7.03
N ASP A 18 -6.23 -14.52 -7.45
CA ASP A 18 -6.24 -15.96 -7.68
C ASP A 18 -5.59 -16.34 -9.02
N GLY A 19 -5.49 -15.39 -9.94
CA GLY A 19 -4.86 -15.54 -11.25
C GLY A 19 -3.40 -15.09 -11.27
N HIS A 20 -3.13 -14.02 -12.03
CA HIS A 20 -1.76 -13.65 -12.38
C HIS A 20 -0.91 -13.16 -11.20
N LEU A 21 -1.51 -12.72 -10.09
CA LEU A 21 -0.74 -12.30 -8.91
C LEU A 21 -0.08 -13.47 -8.17
N GLN A 22 -0.56 -14.71 -8.38
CA GLN A 22 0.09 -15.93 -7.88
C GLN A 22 1.53 -16.08 -8.39
N ASN A 23 1.85 -15.58 -9.60
CA ASN A 23 3.22 -15.56 -10.13
C ASN A 23 4.21 -14.77 -9.24
N SER A 24 3.69 -13.86 -8.42
CA SER A 24 4.48 -13.07 -7.47
C SER A 24 4.30 -13.53 -6.03
N LEU A 25 3.88 -14.79 -5.81
CA LEU A 25 3.61 -15.38 -4.48
C LEU A 25 2.55 -14.59 -3.68
N TRP A 26 1.58 -13.99 -4.37
CA TRP A 26 0.46 -13.36 -3.70
C TRP A 26 -0.47 -14.43 -3.14
N SER A 27 -0.76 -14.32 -1.85
CA SER A 27 -1.95 -14.93 -1.26
C SER A 27 -2.41 -14.00 -0.12
N LYS A 28 -3.71 -13.85 0.07
CA LYS A 28 -4.30 -12.93 1.04
C LYS A 28 -4.24 -13.54 2.44
N ASP A 29 -3.78 -12.76 3.42
CA ASP A 29 -3.74 -13.21 4.82
C ASP A 29 -5.16 -13.32 5.39
N THR A 30 -5.40 -14.27 6.29
CA THR A 30 -6.70 -14.38 6.94
C THR A 30 -6.86 -13.28 7.99
N ALA A 31 -7.95 -12.52 7.88
CA ALA A 31 -8.25 -11.42 8.79
C ALA A 31 -8.24 -11.88 10.26
N GLY A 32 -7.63 -11.08 11.12
CA GLY A 32 -7.49 -11.34 12.56
C GLY A 32 -6.44 -12.39 12.92
N LEU A 33 -5.75 -12.98 11.93
CA LEU A 33 -4.77 -14.07 12.11
C LEU A 33 -3.40 -13.73 11.50
N PHE A 34 -3.13 -12.47 11.17
CA PHE A 34 -1.89 -12.04 10.51
C PHE A 34 -0.60 -12.47 11.23
N ASN A 35 -0.63 -12.47 12.57
CA ASN A 35 0.50 -12.84 13.44
C ASN A 35 0.45 -14.30 13.90
N VAL A 36 -0.53 -15.09 13.46
CA VAL A 36 -0.59 -16.54 13.77
C VAL A 36 0.46 -17.23 12.92
N PRO A 37 1.48 -17.88 13.53
CA PRO A 37 2.52 -18.55 12.78
C PRO A 37 1.98 -19.78 12.07
N ARG A 38 2.77 -20.29 11.13
CA ARG A 38 2.46 -21.53 10.41
C ARG A 38 2.19 -22.70 11.36
N GLY A 39 1.11 -23.43 11.14
CA GLY A 39 0.65 -24.53 11.99
C GLY A 39 0.18 -24.09 13.39
N GLY A 40 0.14 -22.78 13.67
CA GLY A 40 -0.36 -22.22 14.90
C GLY A 40 -1.88 -22.27 14.99
N ALA A 41 -2.38 -22.31 16.22
CA ALA A 41 -3.81 -22.18 16.55
C ALA A 41 -4.03 -20.89 17.35
N LYS A 42 -5.20 -20.26 17.20
CA LYS A 42 -5.66 -19.19 18.09
C LYS A 42 -6.55 -19.82 19.16
N ALA A 43 -6.09 -19.85 20.41
CA ALA A 43 -6.92 -20.30 21.52
C ALA A 43 -8.04 -19.27 21.78
N THR A 44 -9.29 -19.69 21.62
CA THR A 44 -10.46 -19.01 22.19
C THR A 44 -10.98 -19.88 23.33
N ASN A 45 -11.51 -19.26 24.40
CA ASN A 45 -11.89 -19.89 25.67
C ASN A 45 -12.24 -21.39 25.60
N GLU A 46 -11.51 -22.16 26.42
CA GLU A 46 -11.74 -23.56 26.83
C GLU A 46 -11.65 -24.68 25.77
N GLU A 47 -11.70 -24.39 24.47
CA GLU A 47 -11.37 -25.36 23.41
C GLU A 47 -10.45 -24.73 22.34
N ALA A 48 -9.30 -25.36 22.10
CA ALA A 48 -8.35 -24.91 21.08
C ALA A 48 -8.94 -25.18 19.68
N ILE A 49 -9.74 -24.26 19.15
CA ILE A 49 -10.11 -24.25 17.74
C ILE A 49 -8.82 -23.95 16.95
N ILE A 50 -8.41 -24.88 16.10
CA ILE A 50 -7.24 -24.70 15.26
C ILE A 50 -7.64 -23.76 14.11
N VAL A 51 -7.22 -22.50 14.19
CA VAL A 51 -7.44 -21.48 13.16
C VAL A 51 -6.10 -21.08 12.55
N PHE A 52 -6.00 -21.13 11.22
CA PHE A 52 -4.79 -20.85 10.46
C PHE A 52 -4.91 -19.56 9.65
N ASN A 53 -3.79 -18.87 9.45
CA ASN A 53 -3.68 -17.89 8.38
C ASN A 53 -3.50 -18.62 7.05
N HIS A 54 -4.59 -18.77 6.28
CA HIS A 54 -4.62 -19.52 5.03
C HIS A 54 -3.60 -19.00 4.01
N GLY A 55 -3.47 -17.67 3.87
CA GLY A 55 -2.51 -17.10 2.93
C GLY A 55 -1.06 -17.35 3.33
N MET A 56 -0.75 -17.34 4.63
CA MET A 56 0.58 -17.72 5.11
C MET A 56 0.87 -19.19 4.81
N GLU A 57 -0.07 -20.10 5.06
CA GLU A 57 0.09 -21.53 4.77
C GLU A 57 0.32 -21.79 3.28
N GLU A 58 -0.44 -21.12 2.42
CA GLU A 58 -0.30 -21.25 0.97
C GLU A 58 1.08 -20.80 0.48
N ARG A 59 1.54 -19.63 0.92
CA ARG A 59 2.88 -19.13 0.58
C ARG A 59 3.97 -20.04 1.15
N ALA A 60 3.80 -20.51 2.39
CA ALA A 60 4.76 -21.42 3.02
C ALA A 60 4.87 -22.74 2.25
N ARG A 61 3.75 -23.33 1.82
CA ARG A 61 3.71 -24.60 1.08
C ARG A 61 4.61 -24.61 -0.16
N MET A 62 4.79 -23.46 -0.81
CA MET A 62 5.65 -23.33 -1.99
C MET A 62 7.15 -23.42 -1.66
N ILE A 63 7.55 -23.08 -0.44
CA ILE A 63 8.97 -22.99 -0.01
C ILE A 63 9.38 -24.04 1.03
N VAL A 64 8.43 -24.84 1.52
CA VAL A 64 8.68 -25.92 2.50
C VAL A 64 9.74 -26.90 2.01
N GLY A 65 10.69 -27.22 2.88
CA GLY A 65 11.78 -28.14 2.56
C GLY A 65 12.85 -27.52 1.68
N GLU A 66 13.09 -26.20 1.83
CA GLU A 66 14.12 -25.45 1.10
C GLU A 66 13.91 -25.47 -0.43
N ARG A 67 12.65 -25.57 -0.87
CA ARG A 67 12.31 -25.52 -2.29
C ARG A 67 12.65 -24.17 -2.87
N VAL A 68 13.22 -24.19 -4.07
CA VAL A 68 13.41 -22.99 -4.88
C VAL A 68 12.07 -22.64 -5.52
N VAL A 69 11.68 -21.37 -5.40
CA VAL A 69 10.48 -20.82 -6.03
C VAL A 69 10.89 -19.81 -7.09
N GLU A 70 10.29 -19.89 -8.26
CA GLU A 70 10.42 -18.89 -9.31
C GLU A 70 9.32 -17.84 -9.14
N LEU A 71 9.71 -16.56 -9.18
CA LEU A 71 8.78 -15.44 -9.02
C LEU A 71 8.89 -14.51 -10.22
N MET A 72 7.74 -14.13 -10.77
CA MET A 72 7.63 -13.15 -11.83
C MET A 72 6.65 -12.05 -11.43
N GLY A 73 7.05 -10.80 -11.62
CA GLY A 73 6.24 -9.65 -11.26
C GLY A 73 6.70 -8.38 -11.94
N HIS A 74 5.79 -7.41 -11.99
CA HIS A 74 6.10 -6.08 -12.48
C HIS A 74 7.02 -5.33 -11.50
N ILE A 75 8.00 -4.58 -12.03
CA ILE A 75 8.84 -3.72 -11.19
C ILE A 75 8.03 -2.49 -10.82
N HIS A 76 7.61 -2.42 -9.57
CA HIS A 76 6.91 -1.26 -9.03
C HIS A 76 7.88 -0.07 -8.90
N CYS A 77 7.89 0.77 -9.94
CA CYS A 77 8.65 2.02 -10.03
C CYS A 77 7.80 3.06 -10.75
N ASP A 78 7.84 4.32 -10.30
CA ASP A 78 6.99 5.40 -10.82
C ASP A 78 7.10 5.58 -12.35
N VAL A 79 8.31 5.40 -12.90
CA VAL A 79 8.60 5.50 -14.36
C VAL A 79 8.02 4.33 -15.17
N PHE A 80 7.74 3.19 -14.54
CA PHE A 80 7.18 2.02 -15.21
C PHE A 80 5.65 1.96 -15.13
N ASN A 81 5.05 2.84 -14.34
CA ASN A 81 3.60 2.96 -14.22
C ASN A 81 2.97 3.86 -15.31
N GLN A 82 3.78 4.53 -16.14
CA GLN A 82 3.28 5.33 -17.26
C GLN A 82 3.19 4.50 -18.55
N ASP A 83 2.29 4.88 -19.44
CA ASP A 83 1.82 4.12 -20.60
C ASP A 83 2.68 4.28 -21.86
N LYS A 84 3.69 5.14 -21.83
CA LYS A 84 4.56 5.45 -22.98
C LYS A 84 5.85 4.62 -22.94
N PHE A 85 6.33 4.24 -24.11
CA PHE A 85 7.67 3.68 -24.25
C PHE A 85 8.73 4.73 -23.92
N LEU A 86 9.81 4.30 -23.27
CA LEU A 86 11.01 5.12 -23.14
C LEU A 86 11.65 5.34 -24.52
N LEU A 87 12.23 6.52 -24.74
CA LEU A 87 12.92 6.84 -25.98
C LEU A 87 14.16 5.96 -26.20
N ASN A 88 14.53 5.80 -27.47
CA ASN A 88 15.77 5.13 -27.83
C ASN A 88 16.98 5.94 -27.34
N GLY A 89 18.03 5.22 -26.93
CA GLY A 89 19.29 5.84 -26.46
C GLY A 89 19.25 6.34 -25.01
N VAL A 90 18.16 6.09 -24.28
CA VAL A 90 18.11 6.37 -22.84
C VAL A 90 18.85 5.28 -22.06
N ASP A 91 19.93 5.67 -21.40
CA ASP A 91 20.64 4.79 -20.46
C ASP A 91 19.85 4.65 -19.16
N MET A 92 19.59 3.40 -18.75
CA MET A 92 18.82 3.08 -17.56
C MET A 92 19.62 2.20 -16.60
N HIS A 93 19.78 2.68 -15.38
CA HIS A 93 20.39 1.92 -14.28
C HIS A 93 19.33 1.57 -13.24
N LEU A 94 19.13 0.28 -13.01
CA LEU A 94 18.22 -0.23 -11.98
C LEU A 94 19.02 -0.80 -10.81
N ARG A 95 18.71 -0.30 -9.60
CA ARG A 95 19.28 -0.78 -8.35
C ARG A 95 18.20 -1.43 -7.51
N PHE A 96 18.36 -2.73 -7.23
CA PHE A 96 17.49 -3.47 -6.34
C PHE A 96 18.15 -3.61 -4.97
N VAL A 97 17.42 -3.24 -3.92
CA VAL A 97 17.86 -3.41 -2.52
C VAL A 97 16.89 -4.37 -1.85
N ARG A 98 17.42 -5.50 -1.39
CA ARG A 98 16.61 -6.53 -0.71
C ARG A 98 16.25 -6.08 0.70
N ALA A 99 15.01 -6.31 1.11
CA ALA A 99 14.60 -6.16 2.50
C ALA A 99 15.27 -7.22 3.40
N LYS A 100 15.33 -6.96 4.71
CA LYS A 100 15.88 -7.88 5.71
C LYS A 100 15.08 -9.19 5.74
N ASP A 101 15.75 -10.31 6.02
CA ASP A 101 15.10 -11.62 6.13
C ASP A 101 13.96 -11.62 7.14
N SER A 102 14.14 -10.95 8.27
CA SER A 102 13.14 -10.83 9.34
C SER A 102 11.92 -9.98 8.97
N PHE A 103 11.99 -9.22 7.88
CA PHE A 103 10.83 -8.51 7.31
C PHE A 103 10.11 -9.36 6.27
N CYS A 104 10.85 -10.19 5.52
CA CYS A 104 10.30 -11.02 4.45
C CYS A 104 9.66 -12.32 4.94
N LEU A 105 10.10 -12.84 6.09
CA LEU A 105 9.69 -14.12 6.64
C LEU A 105 9.07 -13.94 8.02
N ILE A 106 7.97 -14.64 8.27
CA ILE A 106 7.33 -14.75 9.57
C ILE A 106 7.63 -16.14 10.12
N ASP A 107 8.22 -16.19 11.31
CA ASP A 107 8.52 -17.42 12.02
C ASP A 107 8.67 -17.17 13.52
N ALA A 108 7.84 -17.84 14.32
CA ALA A 108 7.85 -17.74 15.77
C ALA A 108 8.88 -18.68 16.45
N THR A 109 9.57 -19.53 15.68
CA THR A 109 10.60 -20.42 16.25
C THR A 109 11.88 -19.66 16.51
N PRO A 110 12.78 -20.11 17.41
CA PRO A 110 14.08 -19.47 17.62
C PRO A 110 15.04 -19.60 16.42
N LYS A 111 14.64 -20.28 15.34
CA LYS A 111 15.48 -20.46 14.15
C LYS A 111 15.58 -19.17 13.36
N ASN A 112 16.66 -19.05 12.60
CA ASN A 112 16.90 -17.94 11.68
C ASN A 112 16.86 -18.48 10.26
N PHE A 113 15.80 -18.14 9.54
CA PHE A 113 15.66 -18.42 8.12
C PHE A 113 16.22 -17.27 7.28
N LYS A 114 16.71 -17.59 6.08
CA LYS A 114 17.27 -16.61 5.15
C LYS A 114 16.67 -16.78 3.77
N VAL A 115 16.37 -15.67 3.10
CA VAL A 115 15.98 -15.67 1.69
C VAL A 115 17.24 -15.52 0.84
N LYS A 116 17.53 -16.53 0.01
CA LYS A 116 18.64 -16.51 -0.94
C LYS A 116 18.09 -16.28 -2.34
N LEU A 117 18.61 -15.25 -3.02
CA LEU A 117 18.39 -15.07 -4.45
C LEU A 117 19.33 -16.03 -5.19
N VAL A 118 18.76 -16.97 -5.93
CA VAL A 118 19.52 -17.96 -6.73
C VAL A 118 19.90 -17.36 -8.08
N ASP A 119 18.92 -16.77 -8.76
CA ASP A 119 19.08 -16.09 -10.03
C ASP A 119 18.09 -14.91 -10.13
N ALA A 120 18.39 -13.93 -10.97
CA ALA A 120 17.53 -12.79 -11.24
C ALA A 120 17.68 -12.32 -12.69
N CYS A 121 16.56 -12.28 -13.42
CA CYS A 121 16.51 -11.83 -14.81
C CYS A 121 15.55 -10.64 -14.97
N LEU A 122 15.89 -9.69 -15.84
CA LEU A 122 15.03 -8.57 -16.22
C LEU A 122 14.51 -8.78 -17.65
N LEU A 123 13.19 -8.93 -17.78
CA LEU A 123 12.53 -9.01 -19.08
C LEU A 123 12.06 -7.61 -19.50
N VAL A 124 12.54 -7.14 -20.65
CA VAL A 124 12.20 -5.81 -21.20
C VAL A 124 11.61 -5.95 -22.60
N TRP A 125 10.42 -5.40 -22.79
CA TRP A 125 9.80 -5.30 -24.11
C TRP A 125 10.38 -4.14 -24.91
N ARG A 126 10.72 -4.39 -26.18
CA ARG A 126 11.25 -3.38 -27.11
C ARG A 126 10.35 -3.30 -28.34
N ALA A 127 10.00 -2.08 -28.75
CA ALA A 127 9.20 -1.84 -29.95
C ALA A 127 10.10 -1.41 -31.12
N LYS A 128 9.90 -2.00 -32.30
CA LYS A 128 10.58 -1.57 -33.53
C LYS A 128 9.78 -0.43 -34.16
N LEU A 129 10.39 0.75 -34.26
CA LEU A 129 9.76 1.94 -34.83
C LEU A 129 9.99 2.06 -36.34
N ASN A 130 9.03 2.65 -37.05
CA ASN A 130 9.21 3.04 -38.45
C ASN A 130 10.30 4.13 -38.55
N PRO A 131 11.26 4.02 -39.49
CA PRO A 131 12.33 5.01 -39.68
C PRO A 131 11.85 6.47 -39.79
N ALA A 132 10.69 6.72 -40.41
CA ALA A 132 10.14 8.07 -40.51
C ALA A 132 9.77 8.68 -39.15
N VAL A 133 9.27 7.85 -38.23
CA VAL A 133 8.93 8.25 -36.85
C VAL A 133 10.21 8.54 -36.05
N LEU A 134 11.25 7.72 -36.22
CA LEU A 134 12.55 7.95 -35.58
C LEU A 134 13.16 9.29 -35.99
N LEU A 135 13.12 9.62 -37.28
CA LEU A 135 13.61 10.91 -37.78
C LEU A 135 12.76 12.08 -37.25
N GLY A 136 11.44 11.90 -37.17
CA GLY A 136 10.52 12.87 -36.56
C GLY A 136 10.80 13.12 -35.08
N HIS A 137 11.09 12.07 -34.31
CA HIS A 137 11.50 12.17 -32.91
C HIS A 137 12.82 12.94 -32.78
N ALA A 138 13.85 12.60 -33.56
CA ALA A 138 15.14 13.30 -33.55
C ALA A 138 15.00 14.80 -33.88
N LYS A 139 14.16 15.16 -34.86
CA LYS A 139 13.86 16.55 -35.22
C LYS A 139 13.06 17.31 -34.14
N SER A 140 12.25 16.59 -33.36
CA SER A 140 11.47 17.20 -32.27
C SER A 140 12.32 17.39 -31.01
N LEU A 141 13.17 16.41 -30.70
CA LEU A 141 14.11 16.46 -29.57
C LEU A 141 15.15 17.57 -29.74
N SER A 142 15.56 17.89 -30.98
CA SER A 142 16.44 19.03 -31.23
C SER A 142 15.81 20.40 -30.91
N LYS A 143 14.49 20.45 -30.71
CA LYS A 143 13.75 21.67 -30.36
C LYS A 143 13.26 21.67 -28.91
N THR A 144 12.80 20.53 -28.42
CA THR A 144 12.15 20.39 -27.12
C THR A 144 12.43 19.03 -26.51
N ALA A 145 12.78 19.03 -25.22
CA ALA A 145 12.94 17.81 -24.43
C ALA A 145 11.64 16.99 -24.38
N ALA A 146 11.78 15.66 -24.38
CA ALA A 146 10.67 14.76 -24.15
C ALA A 146 10.20 14.83 -22.71
N LYS A 147 8.87 14.77 -22.52
CA LYS A 147 8.21 14.91 -21.23
C LYS A 147 7.42 13.65 -20.91
N TYR A 148 7.77 13.01 -19.80
CA TYR A 148 7.08 11.84 -19.26
C TYR A 148 6.36 12.25 -17.97
N PRO A 149 5.02 12.39 -18.00
CA PRO A 149 4.24 12.57 -16.78
C PRO A 149 4.39 11.32 -15.90
N LEU A 150 4.70 11.54 -14.63
CA LEU A 150 4.85 10.49 -13.65
C LEU A 150 3.80 10.64 -12.55
N THR A 151 3.41 9.50 -12.01
CA THR A 151 2.65 9.45 -10.77
C THR A 151 3.54 8.80 -9.72
N ARG A 152 4.03 9.61 -8.80
CA ARG A 152 4.94 9.18 -7.74
C ARG A 152 4.18 8.64 -6.55
N VAL A 153 4.66 7.53 -5.99
CA VAL A 153 4.13 6.96 -4.75
C VAL A 153 5.13 7.16 -3.63
N GLU A 154 4.78 7.98 -2.65
CA GLU A 154 5.62 8.25 -1.48
C GLU A 154 5.00 7.71 -0.20
N VAL A 155 5.84 7.21 0.71
CA VAL A 155 5.44 6.78 2.05
C VAL A 155 6.10 7.68 3.08
N LYS A 156 5.27 8.30 3.91
CA LYS A 156 5.72 8.97 5.14
C LYS A 156 5.20 8.20 6.34
N SER A 157 6.05 7.98 7.35
CA SER A 157 5.67 7.30 8.59
C SER A 157 5.79 8.24 9.79
N PHE A 158 4.83 8.21 10.70
CA PHE A 158 4.86 8.92 11.98
C PHE A 158 4.73 7.92 13.11
N VAL A 159 5.53 8.05 14.18
CA VAL A 159 5.42 7.19 15.36
C VAL A 159 4.39 7.80 16.31
N LEU A 160 3.42 7.00 16.74
CA LEU A 160 2.49 7.34 17.82
C LEU A 160 2.91 6.58 19.06
N HIS A 161 3.06 7.28 20.18
CA HIS A 161 3.56 6.69 21.42
C HIS A 161 2.44 6.05 22.24
N ARG A 162 2.82 5.04 23.03
CA ARG A 162 1.91 4.37 23.97
C ARG A 162 1.32 5.37 24.96
N GLY A 163 0.01 5.24 25.21
CA GLY A 163 -0.71 6.05 26.19
C GLY A 163 -1.26 7.36 25.63
N THR A 164 -0.97 7.72 24.37
CA THR A 164 -1.63 8.87 23.76
C THR A 164 -3.06 8.54 23.36
N THR A 165 -4.02 9.32 23.85
CA THR A 165 -5.45 9.21 23.51
C THR A 165 -5.82 9.99 22.24
N GLY A 166 -5.07 11.03 21.90
CA GLY A 166 -5.27 11.83 20.71
C GLY A 166 -3.98 12.46 20.21
N GLU A 167 -3.76 12.39 18.91
CA GLU A 167 -2.55 12.86 18.24
C GLU A 167 -2.93 13.82 17.10
N THR A 168 -2.19 14.91 16.99
CA THR A 168 -2.27 15.85 15.87
C THR A 168 -0.92 15.89 15.18
N ILE A 169 -0.88 15.39 13.95
CA ILE A 169 0.30 15.43 13.10
C ILE A 169 0.18 16.66 12.20
N ASP A 170 0.73 17.76 12.67
CA ASP A 170 0.86 18.98 11.88
C ASP A 170 1.87 18.78 10.76
N ASN A 171 1.64 19.41 9.61
CA ASN A 171 2.55 19.35 8.47
C ASN A 171 2.89 17.91 8.04
N ALA A 172 1.93 17.01 8.18
CA ALA A 172 2.03 15.62 7.73
C ALA A 172 2.42 15.57 6.24
N ILE A 173 1.93 16.52 5.45
CA ILE A 173 2.30 16.73 4.06
C ILE A 173 2.65 18.20 3.85
N LEU A 174 3.74 18.45 3.13
CA LEU A 174 4.25 19.78 2.83
C LEU A 174 4.41 19.94 1.33
N SER A 175 4.31 21.19 0.89
CA SER A 175 4.53 21.63 -0.49
C SER A 175 3.45 21.16 -1.46
N GLN A 176 3.49 19.91 -1.93
CA GLN A 176 2.62 19.46 -3.01
C GLN A 176 1.44 18.64 -2.47
N LEU A 177 0.22 19.04 -2.84
CA LEU A 177 -0.98 18.28 -2.50
C LEU A 177 -0.99 16.98 -3.32
N PRO A 178 -0.99 15.81 -2.68
CA PRO A 178 -1.13 14.55 -3.40
C PRO A 178 -2.57 14.40 -3.89
N LYS A 179 -2.77 13.64 -4.96
CA LYS A 179 -4.12 13.26 -5.43
C LYS A 179 -4.86 12.41 -4.41
N ARG A 180 -4.13 11.53 -3.72
CA ARG A 180 -4.67 10.54 -2.78
C ARG A 180 -3.81 10.44 -1.56
N VAL A 181 -4.45 10.28 -0.40
CA VAL A 181 -3.83 9.91 0.86
C VAL A 181 -4.43 8.61 1.36
N ILE A 182 -3.62 7.58 1.59
CA ILE A 182 -4.05 6.36 2.29
C ILE A 182 -3.35 6.31 3.64
N LEU A 183 -4.14 6.13 4.69
CA LEU A 183 -3.70 5.99 6.08
C LEU A 183 -3.87 4.55 6.54
N GLY A 184 -2.91 4.08 7.31
CA GLY A 184 -2.93 2.77 7.95
C GLY A 184 -2.05 2.79 9.18
N PHE A 185 -2.41 1.98 10.17
CA PHE A 185 -1.70 1.89 11.44
C PHE A 185 -1.12 0.49 11.59
N VAL A 186 0.17 0.40 11.89
CA VAL A 186 0.85 -0.88 12.10
C VAL A 186 1.67 -0.81 13.39
N ASP A 187 1.85 -1.97 14.03
CA ASP A 187 2.80 -2.15 15.12
C ASP A 187 4.23 -1.76 14.72
N ASN A 188 4.93 -0.97 15.55
CA ASN A 188 6.28 -0.48 15.26
C ASN A 188 7.30 -1.62 15.21
N ALA A 189 7.15 -2.68 16.02
CA ALA A 189 8.06 -3.83 15.94
C ALA A 189 7.84 -4.60 14.62
N ALA A 190 6.59 -4.78 14.19
CA ALA A 190 6.27 -5.36 12.88
C ALA A 190 6.88 -4.53 11.74
N PHE A 191 6.70 -3.21 11.77
CA PHE A 191 7.28 -2.30 10.77
C PHE A 191 8.81 -2.41 10.65
N ASN A 192 9.50 -2.55 11.79
CA ASN A 192 10.95 -2.66 11.83
C ASN A 192 11.46 -4.08 11.51
N GLY A 193 10.57 -5.02 11.19
CA GLY A 193 10.89 -6.38 10.76
C GLY A 193 11.10 -7.36 11.92
N ASN A 194 10.19 -7.36 12.89
CA ASN A 194 10.08 -8.44 13.88
C ASN A 194 9.50 -9.70 13.21
N LYS A 195 10.20 -10.83 13.29
CA LYS A 195 9.82 -12.11 12.67
C LYS A 195 8.54 -12.73 13.23
N ASP A 196 8.08 -12.30 14.40
CA ASP A 196 6.86 -12.81 15.03
C ASP A 196 5.62 -11.99 14.64
N LYS A 197 5.82 -10.86 13.93
CA LYS A 197 4.76 -9.93 13.59
C LYS A 197 4.71 -9.63 12.10
N ASN A 198 3.50 -9.47 11.57
CA ASN A 198 3.26 -9.20 10.18
C ASN A 198 3.22 -7.68 9.92
N PRO A 199 4.11 -7.12 9.07
CA PRO A 199 4.11 -5.69 8.75
C PRO A 199 2.91 -5.25 7.88
N PHE A 200 2.05 -6.19 7.47
CA PHE A 200 0.83 -5.94 6.67
C PHE A 200 -0.46 -6.06 7.49
N ASP A 201 -0.35 -6.22 8.81
CA ASP A 201 -1.48 -6.19 9.74
C ASP A 201 -1.87 -4.73 10.04
N PHE A 202 -2.82 -4.18 9.28
CA PHE A 202 -3.32 -2.82 9.45
C PHE A 202 -4.40 -2.80 10.52
N GLN A 203 -3.98 -2.61 11.75
CA GLN A 203 -4.85 -2.68 12.92
C GLN A 203 -5.66 -1.39 13.08
N ASN A 204 -6.88 -1.53 13.62
CA ASN A 204 -7.76 -0.40 13.85
C ASN A 204 -7.39 0.41 15.12
N TRP A 205 -6.65 -0.21 16.07
CA TRP A 205 -6.23 0.37 17.35
C TRP A 205 -7.34 1.13 18.12
N GLY A 206 -8.59 0.69 17.98
CA GLY A 206 -9.77 1.35 18.54
C GLY A 206 -9.84 2.86 18.26
N ILE A 207 -9.35 3.27 17.08
CA ILE A 207 -9.52 4.64 16.58
C ILE A 207 -11.02 4.95 16.58
N ASN A 208 -11.39 6.06 17.19
CA ASN A 208 -12.78 6.51 17.29
C ASN A 208 -13.00 7.90 16.66
N PHE A 209 -11.92 8.53 16.19
CA PHE A 209 -11.94 9.80 15.48
C PHE A 209 -10.78 9.83 14.49
N LEU A 210 -11.05 10.22 13.25
CA LEU A 210 -10.03 10.50 12.24
C LEU A 210 -10.47 11.65 11.34
N SER A 211 -9.59 12.63 11.16
CA SER A 211 -9.84 13.77 10.29
C SER A 211 -8.57 14.22 9.57
N LEU A 212 -8.75 14.63 8.32
CA LEU A 212 -7.71 15.15 7.44
C LEU A 212 -8.04 16.60 7.07
N TYR A 213 -7.07 17.49 7.21
CA TYR A 213 -7.20 18.90 6.89
C TYR A 213 -6.18 19.28 5.82
N VAL A 214 -6.58 20.13 4.88
CA VAL A 214 -5.72 20.77 3.89
C VAL A 214 -5.86 22.28 4.06
N ASP A 215 -4.77 22.97 4.35
CA ASP A 215 -4.73 24.42 4.61
C ASP A 215 -5.77 24.88 5.66
N GLY A 216 -5.92 24.08 6.73
CA GLY A 216 -6.88 24.34 7.81
C GLY A 216 -8.34 23.99 7.49
N ALA A 217 -8.68 23.71 6.22
CA ALA A 217 -10.00 23.24 5.83
C ALA A 217 -10.08 21.71 5.92
N GLN A 218 -11.17 21.20 6.49
CA GLN A 218 -11.38 19.76 6.59
C GLN A 218 -11.72 19.17 5.21
N VAL A 219 -11.06 18.08 4.83
CA VAL A 219 -11.24 17.42 3.52
C VAL A 219 -12.65 16.84 3.38
N ARG A 220 -13.16 16.23 4.46
CA ARG A 220 -14.55 15.77 4.54
C ARG A 220 -15.37 16.75 5.36
N GLY A 221 -16.65 16.89 5.04
CA GLY A 221 -17.58 17.75 5.80
C GLY A 221 -17.77 17.32 7.26
N ARG A 222 -17.42 16.08 7.61
CA ARG A 222 -17.36 15.59 9.00
C ARG A 222 -16.19 14.63 9.22
N PRO A 223 -15.65 14.55 10.45
CA PRO A 223 -14.63 13.56 10.78
C PRO A 223 -15.21 12.15 10.68
N LEU A 224 -14.35 11.16 10.43
CA LEU A 224 -14.71 9.76 10.58
C LEU A 224 -14.76 9.44 12.07
N MET A 225 -15.80 8.76 12.51
CA MET A 225 -15.98 8.34 13.89
C MET A 225 -16.32 6.84 13.95
N PRO A 226 -15.39 5.95 13.56
CA PRO A 226 -15.66 4.53 13.61
C PRO A 226 -15.83 4.03 15.05
N ASN A 227 -16.65 3.00 15.24
CA ASN A 227 -16.56 2.12 16.40
C ASN A 227 -16.28 0.70 15.91
N PHE A 228 -15.20 0.10 16.41
CA PHE A 228 -14.72 -1.23 16.06
C PHE A 228 -15.07 -2.30 17.10
N ASP A 229 -15.84 -1.95 18.13
CA ASP A 229 -16.36 -2.92 19.11
C ASP A 229 -17.10 -4.06 18.40
N SER A 230 -16.94 -5.27 18.93
CA SER A 230 -17.43 -6.51 18.33
C SER A 230 -18.90 -6.46 17.93
N ASP A 231 -19.72 -5.79 18.76
CA ASP A 231 -21.18 -5.70 18.66
C ASP A 231 -21.65 -4.44 17.92
N CYS A 232 -20.73 -3.56 17.51
CA CYS A 232 -21.04 -2.31 16.84
C CYS A 232 -20.57 -2.35 15.38
N HIS A 233 -21.51 -2.36 14.43
CA HIS A 233 -21.22 -2.21 12.99
C HIS A 233 -21.14 -0.74 12.57
N LEU A 234 -20.41 0.09 13.33
CA LEU A 234 -20.31 1.54 13.12
C LEU A 234 -19.00 1.94 12.43
N ASP A 235 -18.54 1.11 11.50
CA ASP A 235 -17.31 1.29 10.72
C ASP A 235 -17.60 1.55 9.23
N ALA A 236 -18.88 1.63 8.83
CA ALA A 236 -19.30 1.67 7.43
C ALA A 236 -18.70 2.85 6.66
N GLU A 237 -18.63 4.03 7.27
CA GLU A 237 -18.05 5.21 6.63
C GLU A 237 -16.54 5.08 6.43
N SER A 238 -15.85 4.50 7.41
CA SER A 238 -14.43 4.23 7.34
C SER A 238 -14.12 3.21 6.25
N TYR A 239 -14.88 2.11 6.20
CA TYR A 239 -14.79 1.11 5.14
C TYR A 239 -15.12 1.71 3.75
N ASN A 240 -16.15 2.55 3.66
CA ASN A 240 -16.53 3.24 2.43
C ASN A 240 -15.40 4.14 1.88
N THR A 241 -14.53 4.66 2.76
CA THR A 241 -13.39 5.46 2.31
C THR A 241 -12.46 4.71 1.37
N LEU A 242 -12.34 3.38 1.50
CA LEU A 242 -11.55 2.58 0.58
C LEU A 242 -12.06 2.71 -0.86
N PHE A 243 -13.37 2.70 -1.07
CA PHE A 243 -13.97 2.79 -2.41
C PHE A 243 -13.99 4.22 -2.95
N SER A 244 -14.41 5.18 -2.11
CA SER A 244 -14.45 6.59 -2.52
C SER A 244 -13.04 7.14 -2.75
N GLY A 245 -12.09 6.78 -1.89
CA GLY A 245 -10.71 7.26 -1.95
C GLY A 245 -9.87 6.60 -3.05
N THR A 246 -10.12 5.32 -3.37
CA THR A 246 -9.47 4.65 -4.51
C THR A 246 -10.15 4.95 -5.84
N GLY A 247 -11.33 5.58 -5.84
CA GLY A 247 -12.07 5.94 -7.05
C GLY A 247 -12.65 4.73 -7.80
N ILE A 248 -12.91 3.64 -7.08
CA ILE A 248 -13.62 2.45 -7.59
C ILE A 248 -15.09 2.43 -7.10
N HIS A 249 -15.54 3.50 -6.45
CA HIS A 249 -16.93 3.64 -6.03
C HIS A 249 -17.85 3.50 -7.26
N PHE A 250 -18.76 2.50 -7.22
CA PHE A 250 -19.66 2.11 -8.31
C PHE A 250 -18.99 1.55 -9.57
N ALA A 251 -17.70 1.17 -9.52
CA ALA A 251 -17.03 0.51 -10.62
C ALA A 251 -17.31 -1.00 -10.63
N ASP A 252 -17.25 -1.62 -11.81
CA ASP A 252 -17.41 -3.07 -12.02
C ASP A 252 -16.13 -3.88 -11.72
N HIS A 253 -15.17 -3.26 -11.04
CA HIS A 253 -13.99 -3.92 -10.49
C HIS A 253 -13.89 -3.60 -9.01
N GLY A 254 -13.56 -4.61 -8.22
CA GLY A 254 -13.53 -4.53 -6.76
C GLY A 254 -12.13 -4.68 -6.18
N MET A 255 -12.12 -4.70 -4.86
CA MET A 255 -10.98 -5.04 -4.02
C MET A 255 -11.39 -6.23 -3.15
N ASP A 256 -10.48 -7.17 -2.90
CA ASP A 256 -10.76 -8.30 -2.00
C ASP A 256 -10.58 -7.93 -0.52
N ILE A 257 -11.39 -6.98 -0.03
CA ILE A 257 -11.54 -6.72 1.39
C ILE A 257 -13.03 -6.63 1.68
N SER A 258 -13.57 -7.62 2.38
CA SER A 258 -14.93 -7.54 2.89
C SER A 258 -15.03 -6.64 4.11
N ARG A 259 -16.23 -6.15 4.40
CA ARG A 259 -16.48 -5.33 5.59
C ARG A 259 -16.16 -6.06 6.89
N ALA A 260 -16.37 -7.39 6.95
CA ALA A 260 -16.03 -8.18 8.12
C ALA A 260 -14.50 -8.24 8.34
N GLU A 261 -13.73 -8.38 7.27
CA GLU A 261 -12.26 -8.43 7.33
C GLU A 261 -11.64 -7.06 7.63
N TYR A 262 -12.31 -5.97 7.27
CA TYR A 262 -11.80 -4.59 7.38
C TYR A 262 -11.28 -4.27 8.79
N ARG A 263 -12.07 -4.56 9.83
CA ARG A 263 -11.70 -4.25 11.22
C ARG A 263 -10.55 -5.12 11.75
N ASP A 264 -10.35 -6.29 11.14
CA ASP A 264 -9.49 -7.36 11.63
C ASP A 264 -8.17 -7.42 10.83
N GLY A 265 -7.46 -6.29 10.72
CA GLY A 265 -6.12 -6.21 10.12
C GLY A 265 -6.07 -5.68 8.68
N TYR A 266 -7.21 -5.25 8.14
CA TYR A 266 -7.31 -4.57 6.84
C TYR A 266 -7.78 -3.11 6.95
N CYS A 267 -7.58 -2.49 8.12
CA CYS A 267 -8.12 -1.18 8.45
C CYS A 267 -7.27 -0.05 7.84
N LEU A 268 -7.55 0.28 6.58
CA LEU A 268 -7.00 1.43 5.88
C LEU A 268 -8.06 2.54 5.72
N PHE A 269 -7.61 3.79 5.60
CA PHE A 269 -8.48 4.94 5.34
C PHE A 269 -7.98 5.68 4.11
N ALA A 270 -8.82 5.87 3.09
CA ALA A 270 -8.39 6.51 1.84
C ALA A 270 -9.15 7.82 1.57
N PHE A 271 -8.40 8.88 1.27
CA PHE A 271 -8.92 10.20 0.95
C PHE A 271 -8.50 10.58 -0.47
N ASP A 272 -9.48 10.91 -1.30
CA ASP A 272 -9.27 11.61 -2.55
C ASP A 272 -9.20 13.11 -2.24
N LEU A 273 -8.12 13.76 -2.68
CA LEU A 273 -7.88 15.20 -2.49
C LEU A 273 -8.01 15.99 -3.80
N THR A 274 -8.40 15.33 -4.89
CA THR A 274 -8.69 16.02 -6.15
C THR A 274 -10.00 16.79 -6.04
N PRO A 275 -10.10 18.01 -6.61
CA PRO A 275 -11.30 18.84 -6.49
C PRO A 275 -12.57 18.19 -7.06
N ASP A 276 -12.41 17.30 -8.04
CA ASP A 276 -13.46 16.62 -8.78
C ASP A 276 -13.62 15.14 -8.41
N LEU A 277 -12.91 14.66 -7.37
CA LEU A 277 -12.93 13.28 -6.87
C LEU A 277 -12.55 12.25 -7.95
N SER A 278 -11.60 12.61 -8.81
CA SER A 278 -11.10 11.80 -9.92
C SER A 278 -9.66 11.32 -9.73
N ALA A 279 -9.20 11.07 -8.48
CA ALA A 279 -7.84 10.61 -8.25
C ALA A 279 -7.46 9.32 -9.00
N ASN A 280 -8.45 8.50 -9.35
CA ASN A 280 -8.28 7.27 -10.13
C ASN A 280 -8.38 7.46 -11.65
N CYS A 281 -8.78 8.65 -12.11
CA CYS A 281 -8.99 8.93 -13.52
C CYS A 281 -7.68 9.34 -14.20
N ALA A 282 -7.42 8.73 -15.36
CA ALA A 282 -6.27 9.05 -16.21
C ALA A 282 -6.65 9.89 -17.46
N THR A 283 -7.94 10.20 -17.65
CA THR A 283 -8.41 10.88 -18.88
C THR A 283 -8.06 12.37 -18.92
N HIS A 284 -7.82 12.98 -17.76
CA HIS A 284 -7.49 14.39 -17.65
C HIS A 284 -6.59 14.66 -16.43
N TRP A 285 -6.05 15.88 -16.39
CA TRP A 285 -5.10 16.29 -15.36
C TRP A 285 -5.73 17.32 -14.43
N ASN A 286 -5.70 17.00 -13.14
CA ASN A 286 -6.00 17.95 -12.09
C ASN A 286 -4.84 18.92 -11.87
N LEU A 287 -5.16 20.20 -11.64
CA LEU A 287 -4.19 21.23 -11.31
C LEU A 287 -3.53 20.91 -9.97
N VAL A 288 -2.20 20.96 -9.95
CA VAL A 288 -1.42 20.65 -8.75
C VAL A 288 -1.40 21.85 -7.83
N LYS A 289 -1.97 21.71 -6.63
CA LYS A 289 -1.86 22.73 -5.59
C LYS A 289 -0.51 22.60 -4.87
N CYS A 290 0.27 23.68 -4.87
CA CYS A 290 1.56 23.78 -4.18
C CYS A 290 1.45 24.69 -2.95
N ASN A 291 2.46 24.64 -2.09
CA ASN A 291 2.54 25.33 -0.80
C ASN A 291 1.39 24.97 0.16
N VAL A 292 0.92 23.73 0.12
CA VAL A 292 -0.14 23.25 1.02
C VAL A 292 0.46 22.68 2.31
N THR A 293 -0.30 22.79 3.39
CA THR A 293 -0.08 22.04 4.62
C THR A 293 -1.22 21.06 4.82
N THR A 294 -0.87 19.82 5.18
CA THR A 294 -1.87 18.83 5.55
C THR A 294 -1.68 18.43 7.00
N THR A 295 -2.77 18.45 7.76
CA THR A 295 -2.79 18.08 9.17
C THR A 295 -3.68 16.86 9.36
N MET A 296 -3.18 15.88 10.11
CA MET A 296 -3.93 14.67 10.46
C MET A 296 -4.26 14.70 11.94
N LYS A 297 -5.52 14.46 12.28
CA LYS A 297 -5.97 14.34 13.67
C LYS A 297 -6.61 12.98 13.87
N SER A 298 -6.16 12.26 14.89
CA SER A 298 -6.74 10.96 15.27
C SER A 298 -6.86 10.85 16.78
N SER A 299 -7.91 10.19 17.26
CA SER A 299 -8.00 9.74 18.65
C SER A 299 -8.46 8.29 18.71
N SER A 300 -8.15 7.65 19.82
CA SER A 300 -8.61 6.32 20.18
C SER A 300 -9.08 6.33 21.63
N LEU A 301 -9.85 5.31 22.00
CA LEU A 301 -10.11 5.06 23.42
C LEU A 301 -8.77 4.79 24.14
N PRO A 302 -8.66 5.04 25.46
CA PRO A 302 -7.48 4.65 26.23
C PRO A 302 -7.41 3.13 26.21
N ILE A 303 -6.62 2.58 25.30
CA ILE A 303 -6.39 1.15 25.18
C ILE A 303 -5.08 0.89 25.91
N ASP A 304 -5.14 0.06 26.95
CA ASP A 304 -3.98 -0.42 27.73
C ASP A 304 -2.90 -1.15 26.90
N GLY A 305 -3.10 -1.26 25.60
CA GLY A 305 -2.22 -1.91 24.64
C GLY A 305 -1.88 -1.09 23.39
N CYS A 306 -2.03 0.24 23.36
CA CYS A 306 -1.54 1.01 22.21
C CYS A 306 0.00 0.91 22.13
N ILE A 307 0.49 -0.01 21.29
CA ILE A 307 1.91 -0.19 21.01
C ILE A 307 2.37 1.02 20.21
N ASP A 308 3.66 1.38 20.28
CA ASP A 308 4.25 2.30 19.30
C ASP A 308 3.71 1.93 17.91
N SER A 309 2.94 2.82 17.28
CA SER A 309 2.32 2.52 15.99
C SER A 309 2.82 3.50 14.94
N ARG A 310 2.88 3.05 13.69
CA ARG A 310 3.25 3.92 12.58
C ARG A 310 2.05 4.25 11.72
N VAL A 311 1.76 5.53 11.59
CA VAL A 311 0.81 6.04 10.59
C VAL A 311 1.52 6.11 9.26
N PHE A 312 1.06 5.37 8.27
CA PHE A 312 1.48 5.57 6.89
C PHE A 312 0.67 6.68 6.25
N CYS A 313 1.32 7.49 5.45
CA CYS A 313 0.66 8.30 4.45
C CYS A 313 1.20 7.89 3.08
N PHE A 314 0.38 7.17 2.31
CA PHE A 314 0.66 6.92 0.89
C PHE A 314 0.16 8.10 0.10
N LYS A 315 1.05 8.71 -0.68
CA LYS A 315 0.74 9.89 -1.48
C LYS A 315 0.97 9.61 -2.94
N ILE A 316 -0.03 9.94 -3.74
CA ILE A 316 0.04 9.88 -5.19
C ILE A 316 0.32 11.29 -5.70
N VAL A 317 1.57 11.57 -6.08
CA VAL A 317 2.04 12.93 -6.41
C VAL A 317 2.37 13.03 -7.90
N PRO A 318 1.86 14.01 -8.64
CA PRO A 318 2.24 14.19 -10.04
C PRO A 318 3.69 14.68 -10.16
N GLY A 319 4.42 14.14 -11.14
CA GLY A 319 5.80 14.49 -11.45
C GLY A 319 6.05 14.55 -12.95
N LEU A 320 7.24 15.01 -13.33
CA LEU A 320 7.68 15.10 -14.72
C LEU A 320 9.12 14.61 -14.83
N LEU A 321 9.38 13.70 -15.75
CA LEU A 321 10.72 13.30 -16.16
C LEU A 321 11.01 13.90 -17.53
N LEU A 322 12.21 14.46 -17.68
CA LEU A 322 12.67 15.11 -18.90
C LEU A 322 13.84 14.31 -19.48
N PHE A 323 13.82 14.11 -20.79
CA PHE A 323 14.98 13.62 -21.56
C PHE A 323 15.28 14.63 -22.67
N ASP A 324 16.53 15.06 -22.74
CA ASP A 324 17.09 15.94 -23.75
C ASP A 324 17.91 15.17 -24.81
#